data_AF-A0A7S3MIJ7-F1
#
_entry.id   AF-A0A7S3MIJ7-F1
#
_cell.length_a   1.000
_cell.length_b   1.000
_cell.length_c   1.000
_cell.angle_alpha   90.00
_cell.angle_beta   90.00
_cell.angle_gamma   90.00
#
_symmetry.space_group_name_H-M   'P 1'
#
loop_
_entity.id
_entity.type
_entity.pdbx_description
1 polymer ?
#
loop_
_entity_poly.entity_id
_entity_poly.type
_entity_poly.pdbx_seq_one_letter_code
_entity_poly.pdbx_strand_id
1 'polypeptide(L)'
;GSLDTAKQEQIHANPVRIVFASDILLYVSAYPALVETLKELFASGEVVEFLMAWNRRISASGTFFEMMREQGFKCHHHGQCIYSFFTASTAAEDVYLQGLVENK
;
A
#
# COMPACT_ATOMS: atom_id res chain seq x y z
N GLY A 1 20.29 -12.55 -43.43
CA GLY A 1 20.92 -11.97 -42.22
C GLY A 1 20.03 -10.83 -41.80
N SER A 2 19.29 -10.92 -40.70
CA SER A 2 19.78 -11.00 -39.31
C SER A 2 20.51 -9.72 -38.95
N LEU A 3 19.78 -8.76 -38.39
CA LEU A 3 20.19 -7.72 -37.43
C LEU A 3 19.05 -6.70 -37.31
N ASP A 4 17.92 -7.07 -36.69
CA ASP A 4 16.96 -6.11 -36.11
C ASP A 4 16.10 -6.74 -35.00
N THR A 5 16.48 -7.94 -34.55
CA THR A 5 15.84 -8.65 -33.43
C THR A 5 16.67 -8.48 -32.16
N ALA A 6 17.22 -7.29 -31.95
CA ALA A 6 17.97 -6.95 -30.76
C ALA A 6 17.08 -6.11 -29.84
N LYS A 7 16.44 -6.79 -28.89
CA LYS A 7 16.10 -6.25 -27.58
C LYS A 7 15.27 -4.96 -27.58
N GLN A 8 14.03 -5.05 -28.02
CA GLN A 8 12.97 -4.45 -27.21
C GLN A 8 12.81 -5.36 -25.98
N GLU A 9 13.71 -5.18 -25.02
CA GLU A 9 13.47 -5.62 -23.64
C GLU A 9 12.14 -4.99 -23.26
N GLN A 10 11.09 -5.81 -23.31
CA GLN A 10 9.80 -5.51 -22.71
C GLN A 10 10.12 -5.07 -21.29
N ILE A 11 9.97 -3.78 -21.05
CA ILE A 11 9.78 -3.24 -19.72
C ILE A 11 8.47 -3.85 -19.25
N HIS A 12 8.48 -5.12 -18.83
CA HIS A 12 7.49 -5.61 -17.89
C HIS A 12 7.82 -4.90 -16.59
N ALA A 13 7.38 -3.64 -16.52
CA ALA A 13 7.26 -2.88 -15.29
C ALA A 13 6.58 -3.83 -14.30
N ASN A 14 7.26 -4.12 -13.19
CA ASN A 14 6.71 -4.94 -12.13
C ASN A 14 5.26 -4.53 -11.91
N PRO A 15 4.27 -5.45 -12.04
CA PRO A 15 2.88 -5.06 -11.86
C PRO A 15 2.75 -4.46 -10.47
N VAL A 16 2.17 -3.27 -10.38
CA VAL A 16 1.95 -2.59 -9.10
C VAL A 16 1.01 -3.48 -8.29
N ARG A 17 1.55 -4.08 -7.22
CA ARG A 17 0.81 -5.05 -6.41
C ARG A 17 0.18 -4.35 -5.22
N ILE A 18 -1.09 -3.98 -5.39
CA ILE A 18 -1.87 -3.25 -4.39
C ILE A 18 -2.88 -4.20 -3.76
N VAL A 19 -2.97 -4.18 -2.43
CA VAL A 19 -4.11 -4.74 -1.70
C VAL A 19 -5.13 -3.64 -1.46
N PHE A 20 -6.38 -3.88 -1.88
CA PHE A 20 -7.49 -2.97 -1.64
C PHE A 20 -8.42 -3.54 -0.57
N ALA A 21 -8.81 -2.71 0.39
CA ALA A 21 -9.82 -3.07 1.37
C ALA A 21 -10.78 -1.91 1.66
N SER A 22 -12.06 -2.23 1.85
CA SER A 22 -13.09 -1.30 2.30
C SER A 22 -13.75 -1.84 3.55
N ASP A 23 -14.05 -0.96 4.51
CA ASP A 23 -14.79 -1.31 5.73
C ASP A 23 -14.18 -2.49 6.52
N ILE A 24 -12.86 -2.62 6.48
CA ILE A 24 -12.12 -3.74 7.06
C ILE A 24 -11.89 -3.61 8.58
N LEU A 25 -12.09 -2.41 9.13
CA LEU A 25 -11.80 -2.10 10.54
C LEU A 25 -13.02 -2.21 11.46
N LEU A 26 -13.99 -3.06 11.12
CA LEU A 26 -15.21 -3.25 11.92
C LEU A 26 -14.97 -3.95 13.26
N TYR A 27 -13.98 -4.84 13.32
CA TYR A 27 -13.71 -5.68 14.49
C TYR A 27 -12.32 -5.40 15.05
N VAL A 28 -12.26 -4.69 16.18
CA VAL A 28 -11.00 -4.33 16.85
C VAL A 28 -10.17 -5.55 17.21
N SER A 29 -10.81 -6.66 17.58
CA SER A 29 -10.13 -7.93 17.86
C SER A 29 -9.39 -8.53 16.66
N ALA A 30 -9.73 -8.13 15.43
CA ALA A 30 -9.08 -8.61 14.22
C ALA A 30 -7.85 -7.79 13.81
N TYR A 31 -7.64 -6.60 14.41
CA TYR A 31 -6.54 -5.71 14.01
C TYR A 31 -5.16 -6.37 14.09
N PRO A 32 -4.80 -7.11 15.16
CA PRO A 32 -3.47 -7.73 15.23
C PRO A 32 -3.23 -8.73 14.10
N ALA A 33 -4.22 -9.56 13.77
CA ALA A 33 -4.11 -10.53 12.69
C ALA A 33 -4.00 -9.86 11.31
N LEU A 34 -4.74 -8.77 11.11
CA LEU A 34 -4.65 -7.97 9.89
C LEU A 34 -3.28 -7.33 9.72
N VAL A 35 -2.73 -6.74 10.79
CA VAL A 35 -1.39 -6.12 10.76
C VAL A 35 -0.31 -7.17 10.46
N GLU A 36 -0.37 -8.36 11.08
CA GLU A 36 0.61 -9.41 10.79
C GLU A 36 0.50 -9.91 9.34
N THR A 37 -0.72 -10.08 8.84
CA THR A 37 -0.95 -10.46 7.43
C THR A 37 -0.34 -9.44 6.47
N LEU A 38 -0.58 -8.14 6.71
CA LEU A 38 -0.01 -7.07 5.87
C LEU A 38 1.52 -7.06 5.95
N LYS A 39 2.10 -7.26 7.13
CA LYS A 39 3.55 -7.36 7.30
C LYS A 39 4.15 -8.53 6.51
N GLU A 40 3.53 -9.71 6.55
CA GLU A 40 3.98 -10.87 5.76
C GLU A 40 3.90 -10.61 4.25
N LEU A 41 2.79 -10.03 3.78
CA LEU A 41 2.58 -9.69 2.36
C LEU A 41 3.57 -8.64 1.83
N PHE A 42 3.92 -7.64 2.64
CA PHE A 42 4.94 -6.66 2.27
C PHE A 42 6.34 -7.26 2.35
N ALA A 43 6.64 -8.12 3.33
CA ALA A 43 7.94 -8.77 3.49
C ALA A 43 8.25 -9.76 2.34
N SER A 44 7.23 -10.40 1.75
CA SER A 44 7.41 -11.26 0.58
C SER A 44 7.66 -10.49 -0.73
N GLY A 45 7.48 -9.16 -0.72
CA GLY A 45 7.51 -8.33 -1.94
C GLY A 45 6.29 -8.54 -2.83
N GLU A 46 5.26 -9.23 -2.34
CA GLU A 46 4.01 -9.44 -3.08
C GLU A 46 3.09 -8.22 -3.05
N VAL A 47 3.30 -7.29 -2.12
CA VAL A 47 2.51 -6.07 -2.00
C VAL A 47 3.43 -4.88 -1.79
N VAL A 48 3.14 -3.80 -2.51
CA VAL A 48 3.89 -2.53 -2.40
C VAL A 48 3.04 -1.42 -1.79
N GLU A 49 1.71 -1.57 -1.81
CA GLU A 49 0.76 -0.62 -1.25
C GLU A 49 -0.46 -1.37 -0.68
N PHE A 50 -0.92 -0.92 0.48
CA PHE A 50 -2.23 -1.27 1.00
C PHE A 50 -3.12 -0.03 0.96
N LEU A 51 -4.12 -0.05 0.07
CA LEU A 51 -5.10 1.01 -0.07
C LEU A 51 -6.38 0.64 0.68
N MET A 52 -6.74 1.47 1.64
CA MET A 52 -7.89 1.26 2.51
C MET A 52 -8.89 2.42 2.40
N ALA A 53 -10.15 2.08 2.14
CA ALA A 53 -11.28 2.98 2.34
C ALA A 53 -11.88 2.72 3.73
N TRP A 54 -11.85 3.72 4.61
CA TRP A 54 -12.36 3.59 5.98
C TRP A 54 -12.99 4.86 6.52
N ASN A 55 -14.30 4.81 6.76
CA ASN A 55 -15.02 5.91 7.37
C ASN A 55 -14.72 6.00 8.87
N ARG A 56 -14.12 7.13 9.32
CA ARG A 56 -13.62 7.39 10.69
C ARG A 56 -14.67 7.36 11.82
N ARG A 57 -15.89 6.88 11.58
CA ARG A 57 -16.99 6.91 12.56
C ARG A 57 -16.77 6.02 13.78
N ILE A 58 -15.75 5.15 13.78
CA ILE A 58 -15.37 4.34 14.93
C ILE A 58 -14.09 4.91 15.58
N SER A 59 -14.21 5.44 16.79
CA SER A 59 -13.08 6.02 17.56
C SER A 59 -11.92 5.04 17.78
N ALA A 60 -12.22 3.74 17.84
CA ALA A 60 -11.23 2.68 18.04
C ALA A 60 -10.30 2.44 16.85
N SER A 61 -10.54 3.03 15.67
CA SER A 61 -9.63 2.81 14.53
C SER A 61 -8.23 3.39 14.76
N GLY A 62 -8.05 4.32 15.71
CA GLY A 62 -6.73 4.85 16.07
C GLY A 62 -5.71 3.76 16.43
N THR A 63 -6.15 2.72 17.13
CA THR A 63 -5.32 1.57 17.52
C THR A 63 -4.75 0.83 16.31
N PHE A 64 -5.52 0.69 15.22
CA PHE A 64 -5.01 0.07 13.99
C PHE A 64 -3.87 0.88 13.37
N PHE A 65 -4.02 2.20 13.26
CA PHE A 65 -2.98 3.08 12.71
C PHE A 65 -1.71 3.08 13.57
N GLU A 66 -1.85 3.02 14.89
CA GLU A 66 -0.72 2.89 15.82
C GLU A 66 0.03 1.58 15.62
N MET A 67 -0.67 0.45 15.53
CA MET A 67 -0.07 -0.87 15.26
C MET A 67 0.67 -0.90 13.92
N MET A 68 0.07 -0.35 12.86
CA MET A 68 0.72 -0.24 11.55
C MET A 68 2.02 0.57 11.64
N ARG A 69 1.99 1.71 12.34
CA ARG A 69 3.18 2.55 12.55
C ARG A 69 4.27 1.82 13.32
N GLU A 70 3.92 1.07 14.35
CA GLU A 70 4.88 0.27 15.14
C GLU A 70 5.57 -0.82 14.30
N GLN A 71 4.90 -1.34 13.27
CA GLN A 71 5.48 -2.26 12.29
C GLN A 71 6.26 -1.56 11.16
N GLY A 72 6.44 -0.23 11.23
CA GLY A 72 7.21 0.54 10.26
C GLY A 72 6.43 0.93 9.00
N PHE A 73 5.11 0.79 8.99
CA PHE A 73 4.29 1.35 7.93
C PHE A 73 4.14 2.87 8.06
N LYS A 74 4.22 3.55 6.93
CA LYS A 74 3.82 4.95 6.76
C LYS A 74 2.41 5.00 6.20
N CYS A 75 1.60 5.92 6.70
CA CYS A 75 0.23 6.14 6.24
C CYS A 75 0.11 7.50 5.56
N HIS A 76 -0.43 7.52 4.35
CA HIS A 76 -0.84 8.73 3.63
C HIS A 76 -2.36 8.81 3.63
N HIS A 77 -2.91 9.97 4.01
CA HIS A 77 -4.35 10.22 3.98
C HIS A 77 -4.70 11.14 2.81
N HIS A 78 -5.52 10.62 1.89
CA HIS A 78 -5.86 11.30 0.64
C HIS A 78 -7.12 12.17 0.75
N GLY A 79 -7.73 12.24 1.94
CA GLY A 79 -9.09 12.77 2.11
C GLY A 79 -10.14 11.72 1.75
N GLN A 80 -11.41 12.08 1.84
CA GLN A 80 -12.55 11.21 1.49
C GLN A 80 -12.50 9.81 2.11
N CYS A 81 -11.89 9.69 3.30
CA CYS A 81 -11.72 8.41 4.02
C CYS A 81 -10.81 7.38 3.31
N ILE A 82 -9.91 7.81 2.43
CA ILE A 82 -8.95 6.95 1.72
C ILE A 82 -7.56 7.07 2.34
N TYR A 83 -6.93 5.93 2.58
CA TYR A 83 -5.60 5.80 3.20
C TYR A 83 -4.73 4.84 2.40
N SER A 84 -3.51 5.25 2.07
CA SER A 84 -2.47 4.35 1.54
C SER A 84 -1.45 4.04 2.62
N PHE A 85 -1.04 2.78 2.73
CA PHE A 85 0.03 2.34 3.60
C PHE A 85 1.19 1.77 2.78
N PHE A 86 2.41 2.16 3.15
CA PHE A 86 3.67 1.71 2.55
C PHE A 86 4.67 1.36 3.64
N THR A 87 5.60 0.43 3.40
CA THR A 87 6.79 0.27 4.25
C THR A 87 7.85 1.29 3.86
N ALA A 88 8.69 1.73 4.81
CA ALA A 88 9.62 2.86 4.68
C ALA A 88 10.67 2.79 3.54
N SER A 89 10.67 1.76 2.70
CA SER A 89 11.69 1.49 1.69
C SER A 89 11.14 1.10 0.31
N THR A 90 9.88 1.42 -0.01
CA THR A 90 9.35 1.11 -1.35
C THR A 90 9.60 2.29 -2.30
N ALA A 91 10.36 2.07 -3.38
CA ALA A 91 10.40 2.99 -4.52
C ALA A 91 8.99 3.27 -5.08
N ALA A 92 8.03 2.38 -4.80
CA ALA A 92 6.62 2.56 -5.08
C ALA A 92 5.99 3.75 -4.34
N GLU A 93 6.38 4.04 -3.08
CA GLU A 93 5.91 5.23 -2.35
C GLU A 93 6.31 6.50 -3.10
N ASP A 94 7.58 6.63 -3.49
CA ASP A 94 8.09 7.81 -4.19
C ASP A 94 7.44 8.01 -5.56
N VAL A 95 7.34 6.94 -6.36
CA VAL A 95 6.69 6.98 -7.68
C VAL A 95 5.22 7.37 -7.55
N TYR A 96 4.51 6.78 -6.59
CA TYR A 96 3.09 7.06 -6.36
C TYR A 96 2.87 8.51 -5.91
N LEU A 97 3.64 8.98 -4.93
CA LEU A 97 3.52 10.35 -4.42
C LEU A 97 3.88 11.40 -5.48
N GLN A 98 4.88 11.14 -6.34
CA GLN A 98 5.19 12.00 -7.48
C GLN A 98 4.01 12.09 -8.45
N GLY A 99 3.38 10.96 -8.80
CA GLY A 99 2.21 10.95 -9.68
C GLY A 99 1.02 11.74 -9.11
N LEU A 100 0.84 11.81 -7.80
CA LEU A 100 -0.21 12.63 -7.17
C LEU A 100 0.07 14.14 -7.24
N VAL A 101 1.33 14.56 -7.36
CA VAL A 101 1.71 15.98 -7.49
C VAL A 101 1.53 16.46 -8.91
N GLU A 102 1.85 15.63 -9.90
CA GLU A 102 1.77 15.97 -11.34
C GLU A 102 0.33 16.06 -11.88
N ASN A 103 -0.64 15.44 -11.19
CA ASN A 103 -2.05 15.42 -11.59
C ASN A 103 -2.93 16.42 -10.81
N LYS A 104 -2.33 17.42 -10.16
CA LYS A 104 -3.02 18.54 -9.50
C LYS A 104 -2.91 19.81 -10.32
#